data_AF-A0A550H168-F1
#
_entry.id   AF-A0A550H168-F1
#
_cell.length_a   1.000
_cell.length_b   1.000
_cell.length_c   1.000
_cell.angle_alpha   90.00
_cell.angle_beta   90.00
_cell.angle_gamma   90.00
#
_symmetry.space_group_name_H-M   'P 1'
#
loop_
_entity.id
_entity.type
_entity.pdbx_description
1 polymer ?
#
loop_
_entity_poly.entity_id
_entity_poly.type
_entity_poly.pdbx_seq_one_letter_code
_entity_poly.pdbx_strand_id
1 'polypeptide(L)'
;MNHNHFNKILNEVPEYSRFLRVNEIEEYAGKFRQYPSVIERTIGRTAENNPLKMYSMGNGDKTALIIGVPHSDEPLGSLVSIQFIDWMTRNPEVNFFGWRWLIIPVLEQR
;
A
#
# COMPACT_ATOMS: atom_id res chain seq x y z
N MET A 1 17.89 0.57 15.22
CA MET A 1 16.59 0.33 15.88
C MET A 1 16.79 -0.73 16.96
N ASN A 2 16.36 -0.49 18.20
CA ASN A 2 16.41 -1.53 19.23
C ASN A 2 15.41 -2.65 18.89
N HIS A 3 15.78 -3.90 19.20
CA HIS A 3 14.99 -5.11 18.91
C HIS A 3 13.49 -4.97 19.28
N ASN A 4 13.20 -4.28 20.39
CA ASN A 4 11.84 -4.03 20.86
C ASN A 4 10.97 -3.18 19.92
N HIS A 5 11.55 -2.27 19.13
CA HIS A 5 10.78 -1.40 18.23
C HIS A 5 10.40 -2.16 16.95
N PHE A 6 11.31 -2.99 16.46
CA PHE A 6 11.06 -3.85 15.30
C PHE A 6 9.93 -4.85 15.60
N ASN A 7 9.96 -5.50 16.77
CA ASN A 7 8.90 -6.43 17.16
C ASN A 7 7.52 -5.76 17.30
N LYS A 8 7.46 -4.48 17.70
CA LYS A 8 6.19 -3.74 17.72
C LYS A 8 5.60 -3.58 16.33
N ILE A 9 6.42 -3.15 15.36
CA ILE A 9 5.98 -3.00 13.97
C ILE A 9 5.52 -4.35 13.41
N LEU A 10 6.26 -5.43 13.67
CA LEU A 10 5.86 -6.77 13.23
C LEU A 10 4.53 -7.23 13.84
N ASN A 11 4.26 -6.90 15.10
CA ASN A 11 3.01 -7.24 15.77
C ASN A 11 1.80 -6.45 15.22
N GLU A 12 2.01 -5.38 14.47
CA GLU A 12 0.95 -4.64 13.78
C GLU A 12 0.60 -5.23 12.40
N VAL A 13 1.42 -6.15 11.89
CA VAL A 13 1.14 -6.85 10.63
C VAL A 13 0.06 -7.89 10.88
N PRO A 14 -1.06 -7.87 10.14
CA PRO A 14 -2.11 -8.87 10.30
C PRO A 14 -1.58 -10.29 10.01
N GLU A 15 -2.09 -11.26 10.74
CA GLU A 15 -1.83 -12.66 10.41
C GLU A 15 -2.64 -13.07 9.17
N TYR A 16 -1.95 -13.60 8.17
CA TYR A 16 -2.53 -14.09 6.93
C TYR A 16 -2.29 -15.59 6.81
N SER A 17 -3.35 -16.40 6.72
CA SER A 17 -3.25 -17.83 6.43
C SER A 17 -3.10 -18.14 4.94
N ARG A 18 -3.28 -17.14 4.08
CA ARG A 18 -3.10 -17.18 2.62
C ARG A 18 -2.89 -15.76 2.09
N PHE A 19 -2.42 -15.66 0.85
CA PHE A 19 -2.48 -14.39 0.12
C PHE A 19 -3.93 -13.95 -0.12
N LEU A 20 -4.14 -12.63 -0.11
CA LEU A 20 -5.41 -12.02 -0.43
C LEU A 20 -5.63 -12.02 -1.96
N ARG A 21 -6.89 -12.16 -2.36
CA ARG A 21 -7.33 -11.97 -3.74
C ARG A 21 -7.33 -10.49 -4.09
N VAL A 22 -7.27 -10.16 -5.39
CA VAL A 22 -7.27 -8.77 -5.87
C VAL A 22 -8.42 -7.96 -5.29
N ASN A 23 -9.64 -8.50 -5.27
CA ASN A 23 -10.81 -7.81 -4.72
C ASN A 23 -10.70 -7.56 -3.20
N GLU A 24 -10.07 -8.48 -2.45
CA GLU A 24 -9.84 -8.32 -1.01
C GLU A 24 -8.78 -7.25 -0.72
N ILE A 25 -7.73 -7.18 -1.55
CA ILE A 25 -6.74 -6.09 -1.51
C ILE A 25 -7.41 -4.75 -1.80
N GLU A 26 -8.25 -4.68 -2.84
CA GLU A 26 -8.94 -3.45 -3.22
C GLU A 26 -9.94 -2.99 -2.16
N GLU A 27 -10.68 -3.91 -1.53
CA GLU A 27 -11.58 -3.59 -0.42
C GLU A 27 -10.80 -3.05 0.78
N TYR A 28 -9.68 -3.69 1.12
CA TYR A 28 -8.80 -3.22 2.19
C TYR A 28 -8.26 -1.82 1.87
N ALA A 29 -7.70 -1.61 0.68
CA ALA A 29 -7.10 -0.34 0.29
C ALA A 29 -8.15 0.78 0.14
N GLY A 30 -9.40 0.44 -0.20
CA GLY A 30 -10.52 1.37 -0.22
C GLY A 30 -10.79 2.04 1.14
N LYS A 31 -10.40 1.40 2.25
CA LYS A 31 -10.50 1.98 3.60
C LYS A 31 -9.57 3.17 3.78
N PHE A 32 -8.51 3.31 2.99
CA PHE A 32 -7.58 4.44 3.14
C PHE A 32 -8.20 5.79 2.80
N ARG A 33 -9.32 5.81 2.07
CA ARG A 33 -10.10 7.03 1.80
C ARG A 33 -10.59 7.75 3.06
N GLN A 34 -10.64 7.05 4.20
CA GLN A 34 -10.96 7.67 5.48
C GLN A 34 -9.84 8.58 6.00
N TYR A 35 -8.60 8.40 5.52
CA TYR A 35 -7.45 9.20 5.94
C TYR A 35 -7.27 10.38 5.00
N PRO A 36 -7.41 11.64 5.48
CA PRO A 36 -7.25 12.83 4.64
C PRO A 36 -5.86 12.97 4.00
N SER A 37 -4.85 12.28 4.56
CA SER A 37 -3.47 12.27 4.08
C SER A 37 -3.24 11.33 2.89
N VAL A 38 -4.23 10.51 2.51
CA VAL A 38 -4.14 9.57 1.40
C VAL A 38 -5.00 10.04 0.24
N ILE A 39 -4.37 10.23 -0.92
CA ILE A 39 -5.06 10.57 -2.16
C ILE A 39 -5.09 9.32 -3.05
N GLU A 40 -6.28 8.78 -3.28
CA GLU A 40 -6.52 7.71 -4.26
C GLU A 40 -6.74 8.31 -5.66
N ARG A 41 -6.14 7.72 -6.69
CA ARG A 41 -6.35 8.08 -8.09
C ARG A 41 -6.50 6.83 -8.95
N THR A 42 -7.40 6.88 -9.92
CA THR A 42 -7.40 5.93 -11.04
C THR A 42 -6.39 6.42 -12.08
N ILE A 43 -5.34 5.63 -12.34
CA ILE A 43 -4.23 5.99 -13.24
C ILE A 43 -4.32 5.29 -14.61
N GLY A 44 -5.31 4.43 -14.79
CA GLY A 44 -5.52 3.68 -16.01
C GLY A 44 -6.57 2.59 -15.83
N ARG A 45 -6.63 1.67 -16.79
CA ARG A 45 -7.49 0.48 -16.74
C ARG A 45 -6.71 -0.75 -17.19
N THR A 46 -7.07 -1.91 -16.66
CA THR A 46 -6.52 -3.20 -17.09
C THR A 46 -7.07 -3.58 -18.47
N ALA A 47 -6.54 -4.65 -19.07
CA ALA A 47 -7.07 -5.21 -20.32
C ALA A 47 -8.55 -5.64 -20.21
N GLU A 48 -8.98 -6.03 -19.00
CA GLU A 48 -10.35 -6.39 -18.65
C GLU A 48 -11.20 -5.19 -18.20
N ASN A 49 -10.69 -3.97 -18.41
CA ASN A 49 -11.36 -2.70 -18.12
C ASN A 49 -11.54 -2.38 -16.62
N ASN A 50 -10.85 -3.10 -15.72
CA ASN A 50 -10.86 -2.83 -14.28
C ASN A 50 -10.04 -1.56 -13.96
N PRO A 51 -10.48 -0.68 -13.04
CA PRO A 51 -9.73 0.53 -12.68
C PRO A 51 -8.39 0.22 -12.01
N LEU A 52 -7.30 0.75 -12.56
CA LEU A 52 -5.98 0.67 -11.91
C LEU A 52 -5.83 1.82 -10.90
N LYS A 53 -5.74 1.48 -9.61
CA LYS A 53 -5.69 2.43 -8.51
C LYS A 53 -4.25 2.68 -8.04
N MET A 54 -3.96 3.94 -7.73
CA MET A 54 -2.74 4.38 -7.07
C MET A 54 -3.10 5.20 -5.83
N TYR A 55 -2.35 4.98 -4.75
CA TYR A 55 -2.45 5.74 -3.51
C TYR A 55 -1.22 6.64 -3.39
N SER A 56 -1.42 7.89 -3.01
CA SER A 56 -0.32 8.84 -2.83
C SER A 56 -0.42 9.56 -1.49
N MET A 57 0.73 9.76 -0.85
CA MET A 57 0.85 10.36 0.48
C MET A 57 2.16 11.14 0.58
N GLY A 58 2.18 12.14 1.46
CA GLY A 58 3.35 12.99 1.66
C GLY A 58 3.59 14.01 0.53
N ASN A 59 4.38 15.03 0.83
CA ASN A 59 4.66 16.17 -0.03
C ASN A 59 6.17 16.50 -0.09
N GLY A 60 7.01 15.49 0.17
CA GLY A 60 8.46 15.61 0.10
C GLY A 60 8.99 15.95 -1.30
N ASP A 61 10.21 16.48 -1.34
CA ASP A 61 10.95 16.77 -2.58
C ASP A 61 11.37 15.50 -3.33
N LYS A 62 11.63 14.41 -2.61
CA LYS A 62 11.91 13.08 -3.16
C LYS A 62 10.63 12.29 -3.37
N THR A 63 10.58 11.55 -4.49
CA THR A 63 9.45 10.67 -4.82
C THR A 63 9.88 9.22 -4.82
N ALA A 64 9.13 8.35 -4.15
CA ALA A 64 9.24 6.90 -4.25
C ALA A 64 8.01 6.30 -4.94
N LEU A 65 8.26 5.31 -5.80
CA LEU A 65 7.22 4.48 -6.42
C LEU A 65 7.35 3.05 -5.88
N ILE A 66 6.26 2.50 -5.38
CA ILE A 66 6.14 1.09 -4.99
C ILE A 66 5.07 0.43 -5.87
N ILE A 67 5.41 -0.75 -6.40
CA ILE A 67 4.52 -1.60 -7.19
C ILE A 67 4.49 -2.95 -6.49
N GLY A 68 3.29 -3.39 -6.07
CA GLY A 68 3.13 -4.61 -5.29
C GLY A 68 3.12 -5.89 -6.13
N VAL A 69 2.23 -6.00 -7.10
CA VAL A 69 2.08 -7.20 -7.96
C VAL A 69 2.46 -6.82 -9.39
N PRO A 70 3.76 -6.76 -9.73
CA PRO A 70 4.20 -6.54 -11.10
C PRO A 70 3.92 -7.78 -11.98
N HIS A 71 3.93 -8.96 -11.36
CA HIS A 71 3.60 -10.26 -11.94
C HIS A 71 2.64 -11.03 -11.02
N SER A 72 1.62 -11.71 -11.59
CA SER A 72 0.59 -12.42 -10.80
C SER A 72 1.14 -13.46 -9.82
N ASP A 73 2.33 -13.98 -10.06
CA ASP A 73 2.98 -15.00 -9.23
C ASP A 73 3.70 -14.43 -7.98
N GLU A 74 3.70 -13.10 -7.80
CA GLU A 74 4.37 -12.40 -6.70
C GLU A 74 3.37 -11.64 -5.78
N PRO A 75 2.37 -12.31 -5.18
CA PRO A 75 1.28 -11.65 -4.47
C PRO A 75 1.70 -10.97 -3.16
N LEU A 76 2.86 -11.32 -2.59
CA LEU A 76 3.34 -10.76 -1.33
C LEU A 76 3.50 -9.24 -1.37
N GLY A 77 3.90 -8.69 -2.52
CA GLY A 77 4.11 -7.24 -2.65
C GLY A 77 2.81 -6.44 -2.46
N SER A 78 1.65 -7.01 -2.77
CA SER A 78 0.36 -6.36 -2.46
C SER A 78 0.14 -6.19 -0.96
N LEU A 79 0.42 -7.23 -0.17
CA LEU A 79 0.27 -7.22 1.29
C LEU A 79 1.24 -6.23 1.94
N VAL A 80 2.49 -6.23 1.49
CA VAL A 80 3.50 -5.25 1.95
C VAL A 80 3.06 -3.84 1.61
N SER A 81 2.55 -3.60 0.40
CA SER A 81 2.13 -2.27 -0.05
C SER A 81 0.97 -1.72 0.78
N ILE A 82 -0.09 -2.52 1.00
CA ILE A 82 -1.24 -2.06 1.80
C ILE A 82 -0.87 -1.89 3.27
N GLN A 83 -0.06 -2.79 3.84
CA GLN A 83 0.40 -2.67 5.22
C GLN A 83 1.27 -1.44 5.41
N PHE A 84 2.12 -1.11 4.43
CA PHE A 84 2.98 0.06 4.52
C PHE A 84 2.19 1.37 4.46
N ILE A 85 1.16 1.46 3.61
CA ILE A 85 0.23 2.60 3.60
C ILE A 85 -0.46 2.72 4.96
N ASP A 86 -1.08 1.63 5.43
CA ASP A 86 -1.81 1.59 6.69
C ASP A 86 -0.93 2.02 7.87
N TRP A 87 0.26 1.43 7.98
CA TRP A 87 1.23 1.74 9.02
C TRP A 87 1.65 3.22 8.99
N MET A 88 2.02 3.77 7.83
CA MET A 88 2.37 5.18 7.73
C MET A 88 1.20 6.11 8.11
N THR A 89 -0.04 5.74 7.79
CA THR A 89 -1.21 6.56 8.15
C THR A 89 -1.53 6.54 9.65
N ARG A 90 -1.17 5.45 10.35
CA ARG A 90 -1.34 5.32 11.82
C ARG A 90 -0.18 5.87 12.63
N ASN A 91 0.96 6.12 12.00
CA ASN A 91 2.19 6.60 12.62
C ASN A 91 2.56 7.99 12.05
N PRO A 92 1.75 9.04 12.28
CA PRO A 92 1.96 10.36 11.66
C PRO A 92 3.29 11.02 12.06
N GLU A 93 3.90 10.61 13.17
CA GLU A 93 5.21 11.09 13.63
C GLU A 93 6.35 10.75 12.66
N VAL A 94 6.20 9.73 11.81
CA VAL A 94 7.18 9.44 10.77
C VAL A 94 7.10 10.44 9.62
N ASN A 95 6.02 11.22 9.53
CA ASN A 95 5.77 12.23 8.50
C ASN A 95 6.07 11.73 7.07
N PHE A 96 5.60 10.52 6.75
CA PHE A 96 5.88 9.85 5.48
C PHE A 96 7.38 9.79 5.11
N PHE A 97 8.25 9.77 6.12
CA PHE A 97 9.71 9.85 6.03
C PHE A 97 10.25 11.10 5.32
N GLY A 98 9.41 12.13 5.11
CA GLY A 98 9.73 13.30 4.31
C GLY A 98 9.69 13.05 2.79
N TRP A 99 9.04 11.98 2.33
CA TRP A 99 8.97 11.61 0.91
C TRP A 99 7.55 11.80 0.38
N ARG A 100 7.42 11.96 -0.93
CA ARG A 100 6.17 11.75 -1.67
C ARG A 100 6.11 10.29 -2.12
N TRP A 101 5.15 9.54 -1.61
CA TRP A 101 4.93 8.14 -1.97
C TRP A 101 3.87 8.03 -3.05
N LEU A 102 4.14 7.17 -4.04
CA LEU A 102 3.20 6.71 -5.06
C LEU A 102 3.17 5.19 -4.96
N ILE A 103 2.02 4.61 -4.64
CA ILE A 103 1.92 3.17 -4.37
C ILE A 103 0.80 2.57 -5.20
N ILE A 104 1.12 1.53 -5.96
CA ILE A 104 0.19 0.72 -6.76
C ILE A 104 0.19 -0.68 -6.13
N PRO A 105 -0.79 -1.01 -5.26
CA PRO A 105 -0.78 -2.30 -4.55
C PRO A 105 -0.88 -3.50 -5.48
N VAL A 106 -1.63 -3.38 -6.59
CA VAL A 106 -1.82 -4.44 -7.59
C VAL A 106 -1.74 -3.81 -8.98
N LEU A 107 -0.70 -4.14 -9.74
CA LEU A 107 -0.52 -3.64 -11.11
C LEU A 107 -1.08 -4.63 -12.13
N GLU A 108 -0.68 -5.90 -12.04
CA GLU A 108 -1.24 -6.99 -12.85
C GLU A 108 -2.44 -7.61 -12.13
N GLN A 109 -3.59 -7.65 -12.80
CA GLN A 109 -4.86 -8.17 -12.27
C GLN A 109 -5.45 -9.29 -13.16
N ARG A 110 -4.60 -10.05 -13.85
CA ARG A 110 -5.02 -11.15 -14.73
C ARG A 110 -5.37 -12.40 -13.95
#